data_AF-A0A1G5VIM6-F1
#
_entry.id   AF-A0A1G5VIM6-F1
#
_cell.length_a   1.000
_cell.length_b   1.000
_cell.length_c   1.000
_cell.angle_alpha   90.00
_cell.angle_beta   90.00
_cell.angle_gamma   90.00
#
_symmetry.space_group_name_H-M   'P 1'
#
loop_
_entity.id
_entity.type
_entity.pdbx_description
1 polymer ?
#
loop_
_entity_poly.entity_id
_entity_poly.type
_entity_poly.pdbx_seq_one_letter_code
_entity_poly.pdbx_strand_id
1 'polypeptide(L)'
;MDLKKLVTSSFKYPFRNIKRLPIICLLFILIAIIPIGMISDNSYVTAIGVIAFFLFILLVPGYFLSIVKLGSNQSAMLPSFNLVNNIYDSIRVMFLRIVYMIIPAFVFFLALTAFGSTSREMLYNLRIPEFIVTVGLVLVLVLIIYLIFEFLLFFAKARLAYFNSLKEALNIKKVIGDIRSIGIVNIIKWLIIMAVLLNVVTFATSFVISIPYVGFLIYVCVVIPIIESIANYSLGLLYSNIARNYDDAELIESQTNDLLQ
;
A
#
# COMPACT_ATOMS: atom_id res chain seq x y z
N MET A 1 14.42 17.99 -2.22
CA MET A 1 14.24 16.80 -1.36
C MET A 1 15.60 16.22 -1.04
N ASP A 2 15.93 16.07 0.25
CA ASP A 2 17.18 15.40 0.66
C ASP A 2 17.01 13.88 0.56
N LEU A 3 17.56 13.32 -0.53
CA LEU A 3 17.48 11.88 -0.84
C LEU A 3 18.17 11.04 0.23
N LYS A 4 19.30 11.48 0.77
CA LYS A 4 20.05 10.75 1.79
C LYS A 4 19.24 10.67 3.07
N LYS A 5 18.62 11.78 3.49
CA LYS A 5 17.72 11.80 4.65
C LYS A 5 16.51 10.90 4.44
N LEU A 6 15.89 10.90 3.27
CA LEU A 6 14.75 10.04 2.95
C LEU A 6 15.12 8.56 3.09
N VAL A 7 16.16 8.11 2.37
CA VAL A 7 16.62 6.71 2.39
C VAL A 7 16.93 6.26 3.81
N THR A 8 17.76 7.04 4.49
CA THR A 8 18.29 6.67 5.81
C THR A 8 17.17 6.66 6.85
N SER A 9 16.23 7.60 6.77
CA SER A 9 15.13 7.69 7.73
C SER A 9 14.13 6.56 7.52
N SER A 10 13.72 6.29 6.28
CA SER A 10 12.81 5.20 5.94
C SER A 10 13.40 3.83 6.26
N PHE A 11 14.65 3.57 5.88
CA PHE A 11 15.28 2.28 6.16
C PHE A 11 15.45 2.02 7.66
N LYS A 12 15.89 3.03 8.43
CA LYS A 12 16.08 2.87 9.89
C LYS A 12 14.76 2.81 10.65
N TYR A 13 13.65 3.27 10.07
CA TYR A 13 12.37 3.41 10.75
C TYR A 13 11.87 2.14 11.46
N PRO A 14 11.71 0.98 10.78
CA PRO A 14 11.23 -0.25 11.44
C PRO A 14 12.15 -0.76 12.55
N PHE A 15 13.45 -0.43 12.49
CA PHE A 15 14.44 -0.91 13.44
C PHE A 15 14.60 -0.03 14.69
N ARG A 16 14.11 1.22 14.67
CA ARG A 16 14.25 2.15 15.82
C ARG A 16 13.53 1.68 17.08
N ASN A 17 12.46 0.89 16.96
CA ASN A 17 11.68 0.39 18.10
C ASN A 17 11.17 -1.04 17.85
N ILE A 18 12.07 -1.95 17.47
CA ILE A 18 11.74 -3.33 17.06
C ILE A 18 10.82 -4.09 18.04
N LYS A 19 10.80 -3.70 19.32
CA LYS A 19 9.88 -4.23 20.36
C LYS A 19 8.39 -4.10 20.03
N ARG A 20 7.98 -3.21 19.12
CA ARG A 20 6.57 -3.02 18.70
C ARG A 20 6.21 -3.79 17.42
N LEU A 21 7.19 -4.35 16.72
CA LEU A 21 7.02 -5.19 15.53
C LEU A 21 6.30 -6.55 15.78
N PRO A 22 6.44 -7.22 16.96
CA PRO A 22 5.89 -8.56 17.18
C PRO A 22 4.36 -8.67 17.07
N ILE A 23 3.62 -7.61 17.37
CA ILE A 23 2.15 -7.61 17.27
C ILE A 23 1.70 -7.73 15.81
N ILE A 24 2.44 -7.10 14.89
CA ILE A 24 2.19 -7.23 13.46
C ILE A 24 2.59 -8.64 13.02
N CYS A 25 3.74 -9.14 13.49
CA CYS A 25 4.21 -10.50 13.20
C CYS A 25 3.14 -11.55 13.57
N LEU A 26 2.52 -11.43 14.75
CA LEU A 26 1.48 -12.35 15.21
C LEU A 26 0.28 -12.43 14.25
N LEU A 27 -0.17 -11.28 13.72
CA LEU A 27 -1.27 -11.23 12.76
C LEU A 27 -0.90 -11.88 11.41
N PHE A 28 0.36 -11.74 10.99
CA PHE A 28 0.89 -12.36 9.78
C PHE A 28 1.06 -13.89 9.92
N ILE A 29 1.45 -14.40 11.10
CA ILE A 29 1.53 -15.85 11.39
C ILE A 29 0.17 -16.52 11.16
N LEU A 30 -0.91 -15.88 11.60
CA LEU A 30 -2.24 -16.48 11.51
C LEU A 30 -2.79 -16.56 10.07
N ILE A 31 -2.23 -15.79 9.12
CA ILE A 31 -2.57 -15.96 7.69
C ILE A 31 -1.75 -17.11 7.09
N ALA A 32 -0.51 -17.30 7.55
CA ALA A 32 0.40 -18.32 7.04
C ALA A 32 -0.10 -19.76 7.28
N ILE A 33 -1.13 -19.97 8.11
CA ILE A 33 -1.74 -21.28 8.35
C ILE A 33 -2.75 -21.68 7.28
N ILE A 34 -3.27 -20.76 6.45
CA ILE A 34 -4.24 -21.09 5.39
C ILE A 34 -3.63 -22.11 4.40
N PRO A 35 -2.44 -21.88 3.81
CA PRO A 35 -1.83 -22.84 2.91
C PRO A 35 -1.55 -24.18 3.60
N ILE A 36 -1.19 -24.16 4.89
CA ILE A 36 -0.95 -25.39 5.68
C ILE A 36 -2.25 -26.19 5.81
N GLY A 37 -3.36 -25.53 6.15
CA GLY A 37 -4.68 -26.14 6.21
C GLY A 37 -5.08 -26.77 4.88
N MET A 38 -4.86 -26.07 3.77
CA MET A 38 -5.16 -26.58 2.42
C MET A 38 -4.30 -27.80 2.04
N ILE A 39 -2.98 -27.75 2.30
CA ILE A 39 -2.06 -28.86 1.98
C ILE A 39 -2.39 -30.10 2.82
N SER A 40 -2.78 -29.90 4.08
CA SER A 40 -3.14 -30.99 5.00
C SER A 40 -4.59 -31.49 4.85
N ASP A 41 -5.35 -30.97 3.88
CA ASP A 41 -6.79 -31.22 3.71
C ASP A 41 -7.60 -31.03 5.00
N ASN A 42 -7.23 -30.03 5.79
CA ASN A 42 -7.84 -29.74 7.09
C ASN A 42 -8.70 -28.47 7.00
N SER A 43 -10.01 -28.67 6.89
CA SER A 43 -10.99 -27.59 6.79
C SER A 43 -11.05 -26.71 8.05
N TYR A 44 -10.81 -27.26 9.23
CA TYR A 44 -10.79 -26.49 10.49
C TYR A 44 -9.60 -25.52 10.54
N VAL A 45 -8.40 -25.99 10.21
CA VAL A 45 -7.19 -25.15 10.13
C VAL A 45 -7.37 -24.06 9.09
N THR A 46 -7.93 -24.42 7.93
CA THR A 46 -8.24 -23.46 6.86
C THR A 46 -9.23 -22.41 7.34
N ALA A 47 -10.31 -22.80 8.02
CA ALA A 47 -11.31 -21.87 8.55
C ALA A 47 -10.73 -20.90 9.60
N ILE A 48 -9.89 -21.39 10.52
CA ILE A 48 -9.18 -20.53 11.49
C ILE A 48 -8.31 -19.50 10.76
N GLY A 49 -7.57 -19.93 9.73
CA GLY A 49 -6.76 -19.03 8.92
C GLY A 49 -7.59 -17.97 8.19
N VAL A 50 -8.76 -18.34 7.65
CA VAL A 50 -9.68 -17.38 7.00
C VAL A 50 -10.20 -16.35 8.00
N ILE A 51 -10.61 -16.76 9.21
CA ILE A 51 -11.05 -15.83 10.26
C ILE A 51 -9.91 -14.85 10.61
N ALA A 52 -8.69 -15.36 10.76
CA ALA A 52 -7.54 -14.53 11.04
C ALA A 52 -7.22 -13.55 9.90
N PHE A 53 -7.41 -13.97 8.64
CA PHE A 53 -7.26 -13.09 7.48
C PHE A 53 -8.25 -11.93 7.50
N PHE A 54 -9.50 -12.15 7.91
CA PHE A 54 -10.46 -11.07 8.10
C PHE A 54 -10.03 -10.10 9.22
N LEU A 55 -9.55 -10.62 10.35
CA LEU A 55 -9.00 -9.78 11.43
C LEU A 55 -7.79 -8.96 10.96
N PHE A 56 -6.94 -9.56 10.14
CA PHE A 56 -5.79 -8.89 9.55
C PHE A 56 -6.22 -7.71 8.67
N ILE A 57 -7.18 -7.92 7.76
CA ILE A 57 -7.71 -6.86 6.88
C ILE A 57 -8.29 -5.71 7.72
N LEU A 58 -8.91 -6.03 8.85
CA LEU A 58 -9.50 -5.03 9.74
C LEU A 58 -8.49 -4.30 10.63
N LEU A 59 -7.25 -4.78 10.79
CA LEU A 59 -6.29 -4.19 11.74
C LEU A 59 -5.07 -3.58 11.06
N VAL A 60 -4.51 -4.27 10.08
CA VAL A 60 -3.18 -3.96 9.55
C VAL A 60 -3.15 -2.72 8.66
N PRO A 61 -4.14 -2.47 7.78
CA PRO A 61 -4.16 -1.24 6.98
C PRO A 61 -4.15 0.04 7.82
N GLY A 62 -4.88 0.07 8.94
CA GLY A 62 -4.92 1.20 9.86
C GLY A 62 -3.61 1.42 10.60
N TYR A 63 -2.92 0.34 10.97
CA TYR A 63 -1.57 0.44 11.50
C TYR A 63 -0.60 1.08 10.50
N PHE A 64 -0.64 0.66 9.23
CA PHE A 64 0.20 1.26 8.20
C PHE A 64 -0.19 2.71 7.88
N LEU A 65 -1.48 3.07 7.97
CA LEU A 65 -1.91 4.47 7.87
C LEU A 65 -1.27 5.34 8.97
N SER A 66 -1.19 4.82 10.20
CA SER A 66 -0.50 5.49 11.30
C SER A 66 1.00 5.71 11.01
N ILE A 67 1.65 4.76 10.32
CA ILE A 67 3.05 4.93 9.88
C ILE A 67 3.17 6.08 8.86
N VAL A 68 2.24 6.18 7.91
CA VAL A 68 2.23 7.29 6.93
C VAL A 68 2.10 8.63 7.66
N LYS A 69 1.20 8.71 8.66
CA LYS A 69 1.01 9.91 9.49
C LYS A 69 2.26 10.30 10.27
N LEU A 70 2.99 9.32 10.80
CA LEU A 70 4.25 9.59 11.49
C LEU A 70 5.34 10.05 10.53
N GLY A 71 5.39 9.50 9.32
CA GLY A 71 6.27 9.96 8.25
C GLY A 71 5.96 11.41 7.82
N SER A 72 4.69 11.78 7.64
CA SER A 72 4.31 13.16 7.28
C SER A 72 4.71 14.15 8.35
N ASN A 73 4.63 13.76 9.62
CA ASN A 73 5.01 14.58 10.77
C ASN A 73 6.51 14.47 11.11
N GLN A 74 7.30 13.77 10.28
CA GLN A 74 8.74 13.48 10.50
C GLN A 74 9.06 12.87 11.87
N SER A 75 8.10 12.16 12.47
CA SER A 75 8.27 11.48 13.74
C SER A 75 9.05 10.18 13.56
N ALA A 76 10.03 9.95 14.42
CA ALA A 76 10.91 8.79 14.39
C ALA A 76 10.35 7.56 15.14
N MET A 77 9.22 7.71 15.83
CA MET A 77 8.67 6.66 16.68
C MET A 77 7.81 5.69 15.87
N LEU A 78 7.77 4.41 16.26
CA LEU A 78 6.79 3.47 15.73
C LEU A 78 5.43 3.73 16.39
N PRO A 79 4.30 3.56 15.67
CA PRO A 79 2.99 3.68 16.27
C PRO A 79 2.84 2.70 17.43
N SER A 80 2.21 3.15 18.51
CA SER A 80 1.69 2.22 19.51
C SER A 80 0.53 1.44 18.90
N PHE A 81 0.48 0.13 19.13
CA PHE A 81 -0.65 -0.66 18.67
C PHE A 81 -1.89 -0.29 19.50
N ASN A 82 -2.92 0.23 18.84
CA ASN A 82 -4.22 0.52 19.44
C ASN A 82 -5.30 -0.14 18.59
N LEU A 83 -5.96 -1.15 19.15
CA LEU A 83 -6.92 -1.97 18.42
C LEU A 83 -8.08 -1.14 17.86
N VAL A 84 -8.67 -0.25 18.66
CA VAL A 84 -9.83 0.57 18.27
C VAL A 84 -9.46 1.52 17.12
N ASN A 85 -8.36 2.26 17.28
CA ASN A 85 -7.91 3.21 16.26
C ASN A 85 -7.50 2.50 14.97
N ASN A 86 -6.81 1.35 15.09
CA ASN A 86 -6.41 0.57 13.92
C ASN A 86 -7.62 0.03 13.15
N ILE A 87 -8.67 -0.42 13.84
CA ILE A 87 -9.92 -0.85 13.17
C ILE A 87 -10.59 0.33 12.46
N TYR A 88 -10.75 1.44 13.17
CA TYR A 88 -11.36 2.65 12.61
C TYR A 88 -10.61 3.14 11.36
N ASP A 89 -9.29 3.19 11.42
CA ASP A 89 -8.43 3.59 10.29
C ASP A 89 -8.47 2.57 9.16
N SER A 90 -8.49 1.27 9.46
CA SER A 90 -8.57 0.22 8.45
C SER A 90 -9.88 0.28 7.68
N ILE A 91 -11.01 0.54 8.34
CA ILE A 91 -12.30 0.71 7.65
C ILE A 91 -12.25 1.89 6.68
N ARG A 92 -11.62 3.01 7.07
CA ARG A 92 -11.45 4.17 6.19
C ARG A 92 -10.54 3.87 5.00
N VAL A 93 -9.41 3.18 5.22
CA VAL A 93 -8.51 2.74 4.15
C VAL A 93 -9.19 1.73 3.22
N MET A 94 -10.01 0.83 3.76
CA MET A 94 -10.77 -0.15 2.99
C MET A 94 -11.80 0.55 2.11
N PHE A 95 -12.58 1.49 2.67
CA PHE A 95 -13.53 2.29 1.89
C PHE A 95 -12.82 3.07 0.77
N LEU A 96 -11.68 3.70 1.10
CA LEU A 96 -10.85 4.39 0.12
C LEU A 96 -10.39 3.45 -1.00
N ARG A 97 -9.90 2.25 -0.67
CA ARG A 97 -9.51 1.22 -1.65
C ARG A 97 -10.70 0.82 -2.53
N ILE A 98 -11.87 0.57 -1.95
CA ILE A 98 -13.08 0.21 -2.72
C ILE A 98 -13.36 1.30 -3.75
N VAL A 99 -13.45 2.57 -3.35
CA VAL A 99 -13.79 3.68 -4.27
C VAL A 99 -12.75 3.83 -5.39
N TYR A 100 -11.46 3.79 -5.07
CA TYR A 100 -10.41 3.90 -6.09
C TYR A 100 -10.33 2.67 -7.02
N MET A 101 -10.81 1.50 -6.58
CA MET A 101 -10.82 0.28 -7.38
C MET A 101 -12.09 0.07 -8.21
N ILE A 102 -13.11 0.93 -8.09
CA ILE A 102 -14.35 0.83 -8.91
C ILE A 102 -14.01 0.88 -10.40
N ILE A 103 -13.20 1.85 -10.84
CA ILE A 103 -12.88 2.03 -12.26
C ILE A 103 -12.05 0.85 -12.80
N PRO A 104 -10.92 0.45 -12.17
CA PRO A 104 -10.20 -0.75 -12.58
C PRO A 104 -11.07 -2.01 -12.63
N ALA A 105 -11.90 -2.25 -11.62
CA ALA A 105 -12.78 -3.39 -11.57
C ALA A 105 -13.80 -3.36 -12.72
N PHE A 106 -14.43 -2.21 -12.96
CA PHE A 106 -15.37 -2.03 -14.05
C PHE A 106 -14.74 -2.30 -15.42
N VAL A 107 -13.55 -1.76 -15.67
CA VAL A 107 -12.81 -1.99 -16.92
C VAL A 107 -12.43 -3.47 -17.08
N PHE A 108 -12.00 -4.13 -16.01
CA PHE A 108 -11.72 -5.57 -16.04
C PHE A 108 -12.97 -6.39 -16.38
N PHE A 109 -14.12 -6.09 -15.75
CA PHE A 109 -15.37 -6.79 -16.05
C PHE A 109 -15.83 -6.53 -17.49
N LEU A 110 -15.70 -5.30 -17.99
CA LEU A 110 -16.03 -4.96 -19.38
C LEU A 110 -15.10 -5.68 -20.37
N ALA A 111 -13.81 -5.80 -20.07
CA ALA A 111 -12.88 -6.57 -20.88
C ALA A 111 -13.25 -8.07 -20.89
N LEU A 112 -13.62 -8.63 -19.74
CA LEU A 112 -14.03 -10.02 -19.62
C LEU A 112 -15.29 -10.31 -20.43
N THR A 113 -16.28 -9.43 -20.42
CA THR A 113 -17.52 -9.62 -21.19
C THR A 113 -17.31 -9.39 -22.69
N ALA A 114 -16.54 -8.37 -23.08
CA ALA A 114 -16.31 -8.04 -24.48
C ALA A 114 -15.40 -9.06 -25.21
N PHE A 115 -14.38 -9.59 -24.53
CA PHE A 115 -13.38 -10.46 -25.15
C PHE A 115 -13.41 -11.91 -24.64
N GLY A 116 -14.19 -12.22 -23.60
CA GLY A 116 -14.20 -13.54 -22.97
C GLY A 116 -14.79 -14.65 -23.84
N SER A 117 -15.79 -14.39 -24.68
CA SER A 117 -16.30 -15.38 -25.65
C SER A 117 -15.29 -15.64 -26.76
N THR A 118 -14.77 -14.58 -27.38
CA THR A 118 -13.79 -14.64 -28.47
C THR A 118 -12.51 -15.35 -28.04
N SER A 119 -11.98 -15.04 -26.85
CA SER A 119 -10.78 -15.69 -26.31
C SER A 119 -11.00 -17.19 -26.03
N ARG A 120 -12.18 -17.58 -25.53
CA ARG A 120 -12.54 -18.99 -25.35
C ARG A 120 -12.62 -19.74 -26.69
N GLU A 121 -13.24 -19.13 -27.70
CA GLU A 121 -13.32 -19.72 -29.03
C GLU A 121 -11.93 -19.92 -29.66
N MET A 122 -11.05 -18.91 -29.55
CA MET A 122 -9.66 -19.02 -30.02
C MET A 122 -8.92 -20.15 -29.32
N LEU A 123 -9.12 -20.32 -28.01
CA LEU A 123 -8.50 -21.40 -27.25
C LEU A 123 -9.01 -22.78 -27.69
N TYR A 124 -10.32 -22.96 -27.87
CA TYR A 124 -10.92 -24.22 -28.31
C TYR A 124 -10.50 -24.62 -29.72
N ASN A 125 -10.36 -23.65 -30.61
CA ASN A 125 -9.92 -23.89 -31.98
C ASN A 125 -8.38 -23.91 -32.12
N LEU A 126 -7.62 -23.95 -31.00
CA LEU A 126 -6.16 -23.99 -30.96
C LEU A 126 -5.48 -22.84 -31.75
N ARG A 127 -6.15 -21.67 -31.82
CA ARG A 127 -5.63 -20.43 -32.41
C ARG A 127 -4.74 -19.70 -31.41
N ILE A 128 -3.67 -20.38 -31.00
CA ILE A 128 -2.78 -19.95 -29.91
C ILE A 128 -2.10 -18.61 -30.19
N PRO A 129 -1.56 -18.32 -31.39
CA PRO A 129 -0.95 -17.03 -31.67
C PRO A 129 -1.94 -15.86 -31.49
N GLU A 130 -3.16 -15.99 -32.03
CA GLU A 130 -4.17 -14.93 -31.94
C GLU A 130 -4.72 -14.78 -30.52
N PHE A 131 -4.86 -15.88 -29.78
CA PHE A 131 -5.22 -15.87 -28.38
C PHE A 131 -4.22 -15.06 -27.55
N ILE A 132 -2.91 -15.34 -27.71
CA ILE A 132 -1.84 -14.66 -26.96
C ILE A 132 -1.86 -13.17 -27.25
N VAL A 133 -1.96 -12.76 -28.52
CA VAL A 133 -1.99 -11.35 -28.90
C VAL A 133 -3.23 -10.66 -28.31
N THR A 134 -4.41 -11.25 -28.47
CA THR A 134 -5.68 -10.66 -28.02
C THR A 134 -5.73 -10.53 -26.51
N VAL A 135 -5.51 -11.63 -25.79
CA VAL A 135 -5.55 -11.64 -24.32
C VAL A 135 -4.40 -10.82 -23.74
N GLY A 136 -3.20 -10.93 -24.32
CA GLY A 136 -2.03 -10.17 -23.90
C GLY A 136 -2.26 -8.66 -23.96
N LEU A 137 -2.75 -8.14 -25.10
CA LEU A 137 -3.03 -6.71 -25.24
C LEU A 137 -4.12 -6.23 -24.28
N VAL A 138 -5.21 -6.99 -24.14
CA VAL A 138 -6.31 -6.64 -23.21
C VAL A 138 -5.81 -6.63 -21.77
N LEU A 139 -5.04 -7.64 -21.36
CA LEU A 139 -4.47 -7.71 -20.01
C LEU A 139 -3.52 -6.54 -19.74
N VAL A 140 -2.67 -6.17 -20.70
CA VAL A 140 -1.76 -5.02 -20.56
C VAL A 140 -2.55 -3.73 -20.35
N LEU A 141 -3.62 -3.50 -21.12
CA LEU A 141 -4.45 -2.30 -20.98
C LEU A 141 -5.15 -2.25 -19.61
N VAL A 142 -5.75 -3.36 -19.17
CA VAL A 142 -6.39 -3.44 -17.85
C VAL A 142 -5.35 -3.23 -16.75
N LEU A 143 -4.16 -3.83 -16.89
CA LEU A 143 -3.08 -3.69 -15.93
C LEU A 143 -2.60 -2.24 -15.81
N ILE A 144 -2.44 -1.52 -16.93
CA ILE A 144 -2.06 -0.10 -16.91
C ILE A 144 -3.08 0.72 -16.12
N ILE A 145 -4.37 0.52 -16.38
CA ILE A 145 -5.44 1.23 -15.68
C ILE A 145 -5.42 0.89 -14.18
N TYR A 146 -5.28 -0.39 -13.84
CA TYR A 146 -5.14 -0.83 -12.44
C TYR A 146 -3.96 -0.14 -11.75
N LEU A 147 -2.78 -0.12 -12.40
CA LEU A 147 -1.58 0.51 -11.84
C LEU A 147 -1.76 2.02 -11.63
N ILE A 148 -2.43 2.72 -12.53
CA ILE A 148 -2.73 4.16 -12.39
C ILE A 148 -3.58 4.39 -11.13
N PHE A 149 -4.65 3.62 -10.94
CA PHE A 149 -5.54 3.79 -9.80
C PHE A 149 -4.93 3.34 -8.48
N GLU A 150 -4.12 2.28 -8.47
CA GLU A 150 -3.38 1.85 -7.28
C GLU A 150 -2.34 2.93 -6.90
N PHE A 151 -1.70 3.55 -7.88
CA PHE A 151 -0.79 4.68 -7.67
C PHE A 151 -1.54 5.89 -7.07
N LEU A 152 -2.71 6.24 -7.59
CA LEU A 152 -3.54 7.31 -7.01
C LEU A 152 -3.99 6.97 -5.58
N LEU A 153 -4.41 5.73 -5.33
CA LEU A 153 -4.78 5.24 -3.99
C LEU A 153 -3.61 5.39 -3.02
N PHE A 154 -2.37 5.14 -3.48
CA PHE A 154 -1.18 5.29 -2.65
C PHE A 154 -1.02 6.72 -2.09
N PHE A 155 -1.23 7.75 -2.92
CA PHE A 155 -1.21 9.15 -2.47
C PHE A 155 -2.48 9.57 -1.71
N ALA A 156 -3.64 9.02 -2.08
CA ALA A 156 -4.88 9.23 -1.36
C ALA A 156 -4.78 8.78 0.11
N LYS A 157 -4.07 7.66 0.37
CA LYS A 157 -3.74 7.22 1.73
C LYS A 157 -2.89 8.23 2.50
N ALA A 158 -1.91 8.87 1.85
CA ALA A 158 -1.12 9.92 2.49
C ALA A 158 -1.96 11.14 2.84
N ARG A 159 -2.85 11.55 1.94
CA ARG A 159 -3.83 12.62 2.19
C ARG A 159 -4.79 12.27 3.33
N LEU A 160 -5.27 11.02 3.39
CA LEU A 160 -6.07 10.52 4.50
C LEU A 160 -5.31 10.59 5.82
N ALA A 161 -4.04 10.16 5.84
CA ALA A 161 -3.20 10.17 7.03
C ALA A 161 -2.95 11.59 7.56
N TYR A 162 -2.76 12.55 6.65
CA TYR A 162 -2.49 13.95 6.97
C TYR A 162 -3.74 14.69 7.46
N PHE A 163 -4.78 14.79 6.62
CA PHE A 163 -5.99 15.54 6.94
C PHE A 163 -6.95 14.78 7.87
N ASN A 164 -6.68 13.50 8.16
CA ASN A 164 -7.55 12.61 8.93
C ASN A 164 -9.01 12.56 8.40
N SER A 165 -9.20 12.85 7.11
CA SER A 165 -10.50 13.04 6.49
C SER A 165 -10.65 12.19 5.24
N LEU A 166 -11.65 11.31 5.27
CA LEU A 166 -11.98 10.45 4.13
C LEU A 166 -12.48 11.27 2.93
N LYS A 167 -13.23 12.36 3.18
CA LYS A 167 -13.70 13.28 2.14
C LYS A 167 -12.53 13.91 1.38
N GLU A 168 -11.48 14.30 2.10
CA GLU A 168 -10.27 14.87 1.48
C GLU A 168 -9.53 13.83 0.65
N ALA A 169 -9.39 12.59 1.16
CA ALA A 169 -8.73 11.50 0.45
C ALA A 169 -9.49 11.01 -0.79
N LEU A 170 -10.82 11.08 -0.78
CA LEU A 170 -11.68 10.71 -1.91
C LEU A 170 -11.71 11.77 -3.02
N ASN A 171 -11.24 12.98 -2.74
CA ASN A 171 -11.19 14.03 -3.74
C ASN A 171 -10.00 13.80 -4.69
N ILE A 172 -10.23 12.99 -5.73
CA ILE A 172 -9.22 12.62 -6.73
C ILE A 172 -8.55 13.86 -7.34
N LYS A 173 -9.29 14.96 -7.57
CA LYS A 173 -8.72 16.20 -8.10
C LYS A 173 -7.66 16.78 -7.15
N LYS A 174 -7.93 16.80 -5.84
CA LYS A 174 -6.97 17.25 -4.83
C LYS A 174 -5.78 16.29 -4.73
N VAL A 175 -6.00 14.98 -4.78
CA VAL A 175 -4.92 13.97 -4.78
C VAL A 175 -4.00 14.11 -6.01
N ILE A 176 -4.57 14.34 -7.19
CA ILE A 176 -3.79 14.65 -8.40
C ILE A 176 -3.05 15.98 -8.24
N GLY A 177 -3.67 16.97 -7.61
CA GLY A 177 -3.03 18.24 -7.24
C GLY A 177 -1.80 18.04 -6.37
N ASP A 178 -1.90 17.19 -5.34
CA ASP A 178 -0.77 16.81 -4.48
C ASP A 178 0.35 16.12 -5.27
N ILE A 179 0.01 15.17 -6.13
CA ILE A 179 0.99 14.48 -6.99
C ILE A 179 1.72 15.49 -7.89
N ARG A 180 0.98 16.45 -8.46
CA ARG A 180 1.55 17.52 -9.29
C ARG A 180 2.43 18.47 -8.49
N SER A 181 2.04 18.82 -7.26
CA SER A 181 2.80 19.73 -6.40
C SER A 181 4.10 19.12 -5.90
N ILE A 182 4.14 17.80 -5.65
CA ILE A 182 5.40 17.07 -5.41
C ILE A 182 6.30 17.16 -6.64
N GLY A 183 5.70 17.09 -7.83
CA GLY A 183 6.39 17.10 -9.11
C GLY A 183 6.85 15.71 -9.53
N ILE A 184 6.56 15.35 -10.78
CA ILE A 184 6.82 14.00 -11.31
C ILE A 184 8.29 13.58 -11.22
N VAL A 185 9.23 14.54 -11.36
CA VAL A 185 10.67 14.29 -11.24
C VAL A 185 11.04 13.83 -9.83
N ASN A 186 10.45 14.44 -8.79
CA ASN A 186 10.72 14.05 -7.40
C ASN A 186 10.10 12.70 -7.08
N ILE A 187 8.90 12.42 -7.61
CA ILE A 187 8.25 11.11 -7.52
C ILE A 187 9.10 10.03 -8.18
N ILE A 188 9.61 10.27 -9.40
CA ILE A 188 10.48 9.31 -10.12
C ILE A 188 11.77 9.06 -9.32
N LYS A 189 12.41 10.11 -8.81
CA LYS A 189 13.61 9.96 -7.94
C LYS A 189 13.30 9.11 -6.70
N TRP A 190 12.17 9.35 -6.05
CA TRP A 190 11.71 8.56 -4.91
C TRP A 190 11.42 7.10 -5.31
N LEU A 191 10.74 6.86 -6.43
CA LEU A 191 10.44 5.52 -6.94
C LEU A 191 11.71 4.72 -7.25
N ILE A 192 12.71 5.33 -7.92
CA ILE A 192 13.99 4.67 -8.21
C ILE A 192 14.70 4.28 -6.91
N ILE A 193 14.73 5.18 -5.92
CA ILE A 193 15.32 4.90 -4.61
C ILE A 193 14.60 3.76 -3.91
N MET A 194 13.27 3.79 -3.87
CA MET A 194 12.48 2.74 -3.25
C MET A 194 12.66 1.41 -3.98
N ALA A 195 12.72 1.42 -5.31
CA ALA A 195 12.99 0.23 -6.11
C ALA A 195 14.34 -0.38 -5.74
N VAL A 196 15.42 0.41 -5.67
CA VAL A 196 16.75 -0.08 -5.27
C VAL A 196 16.73 -0.63 -3.84
N LEU A 197 16.15 0.12 -2.90
CA LEU A 197 16.07 -0.29 -1.49
C LEU A 197 15.30 -1.61 -1.32
N LEU A 198 14.15 -1.73 -1.96
CA LEU A 198 13.33 -2.93 -1.91
C LEU A 198 14.01 -4.11 -2.60
N ASN A 199 14.72 -3.91 -3.71
CA ASN A 199 15.50 -4.98 -4.35
C ASN A 199 16.62 -5.52 -3.44
N VAL A 200 17.32 -4.65 -2.70
CA VAL A 200 18.35 -5.08 -1.73
C VAL A 200 17.73 -5.95 -0.62
N VAL A 201 16.59 -5.52 -0.07
CA VAL A 201 15.87 -6.31 0.95
C VAL A 201 15.39 -7.63 0.37
N THR A 202 14.74 -7.61 -0.79
CA THR A 202 14.23 -8.82 -1.45
C THR A 202 15.35 -9.81 -1.76
N PHE A 203 16.49 -9.34 -2.29
CA PHE A 203 17.68 -10.17 -2.53
C PHE A 203 18.17 -10.85 -1.25
N ALA A 204 18.36 -10.10 -0.16
CA ALA A 204 18.77 -10.67 1.12
C ALA A 204 17.76 -11.71 1.64
N THR A 205 16.48 -11.49 1.40
CA THR A 205 15.40 -12.37 1.90
C THR A 205 15.16 -13.61 1.04
N SER A 206 15.69 -13.64 -0.19
CA SER A 206 15.66 -14.84 -1.04
C SER A 206 16.36 -16.03 -0.40
N PHE A 207 17.46 -15.78 0.32
CA PHE A 207 18.16 -16.79 1.12
C PHE A 207 17.32 -17.29 2.29
N VAL A 208 16.52 -16.41 2.90
CA VAL A 208 15.60 -16.77 3.98
C VAL A 208 14.52 -17.70 3.46
N ILE A 209 13.84 -17.32 2.37
CA ILE A 209 12.75 -18.11 1.77
C ILE A 209 13.24 -19.47 1.24
N SER A 210 14.53 -19.58 0.91
CA SER A 210 15.14 -20.86 0.47
C SER A 210 15.06 -21.96 1.53
N ILE A 211 14.82 -21.62 2.81
CA ILE A 211 14.56 -22.58 3.88
C ILE A 211 13.07 -22.92 3.88
N PRO A 212 12.66 -24.16 3.54
CA PRO A 212 11.24 -24.52 3.48
C PRO A 212 10.54 -24.29 4.83
N TYR A 213 9.29 -23.83 4.77
CA TYR A 213 8.40 -23.54 5.90
C TYR A 213 8.90 -22.45 6.87
N VAL A 214 10.08 -22.61 7.50
CA VAL A 214 10.67 -21.65 8.45
C VAL A 214 11.03 -20.34 7.74
N GLY A 215 11.66 -20.43 6.57
CA GLY A 215 11.99 -19.28 5.75
C GLY A 215 10.76 -18.48 5.32
N PHE A 216 9.71 -19.19 4.90
CA PHE A 216 8.42 -18.60 4.56
C PHE A 216 7.79 -17.88 5.76
N LEU A 217 7.79 -18.50 6.95
CA LEU A 217 7.28 -17.87 8.17
C LEU A 217 8.07 -16.61 8.53
N ILE A 218 9.41 -16.66 8.50
CA ILE A 218 10.23 -15.47 8.75
C ILE A 218 9.93 -14.37 7.73
N TYR A 219 9.79 -14.72 6.45
CA TYR A 219 9.46 -13.77 5.40
C TYR A 219 8.13 -13.08 5.66
N VAL A 220 7.07 -13.85 5.88
CA VAL A 220 5.72 -13.32 6.09
C VAL A 220 5.64 -12.51 7.39
N CYS A 221 6.31 -12.94 8.45
CA CYS A 221 6.17 -12.34 9.77
C CYS A 221 7.10 -11.15 10.00
N VAL A 222 8.30 -11.17 9.42
CA VAL A 222 9.34 -10.16 9.71
C VAL A 222 9.60 -9.29 8.49
N VAL A 223 9.81 -9.90 7.34
CA VAL A 223 10.24 -9.19 6.13
C VAL A 223 9.11 -8.31 5.58
N ILE A 224 7.91 -8.85 5.39
CA ILE A 224 6.77 -8.08 4.85
C ILE A 224 6.46 -6.84 5.71
N PRO A 225 6.33 -6.94 7.05
CA PRO A 225 6.09 -5.76 7.89
C PRO A 225 7.21 -4.71 7.81
N ILE A 226 8.47 -5.14 7.69
CA ILE A 226 9.60 -4.22 7.52
C ILE A 226 9.49 -3.48 6.19
N ILE A 227 9.27 -4.20 5.08
CA ILE A 227 9.10 -3.62 3.74
C ILE A 227 7.95 -2.62 3.72
N GLU A 228 6.79 -3.01 4.24
CA GLU A 228 5.61 -2.16 4.31
C GLU A 228 5.84 -0.94 5.19
N SER A 229 6.53 -1.08 6.32
CA SER A 229 6.85 0.06 7.19
C SER A 229 7.77 1.06 6.50
N ILE A 230 8.79 0.58 5.78
CA ILE A 230 9.69 1.43 4.99
C ILE A 230 8.90 2.16 3.91
N ALA A 231 8.04 1.45 3.17
CA ALA A 231 7.24 2.01 2.09
C ALA A 231 6.27 3.10 2.61
N ASN A 232 5.45 2.79 3.61
CA ASN A 232 4.47 3.72 4.16
C ASN A 232 5.13 4.92 4.86
N TYR A 233 6.26 4.73 5.55
CA TYR A 233 6.99 5.85 6.16
C TYR A 233 7.62 6.76 5.11
N SER A 234 8.21 6.19 4.06
CA SER A 234 8.79 6.96 2.94
C SER A 234 7.73 7.78 2.20
N LEU A 235 6.52 7.25 2.04
CA LEU A 235 5.38 7.96 1.49
C LEU A 235 5.01 9.15 2.36
N GLY A 236 4.93 8.96 3.69
CA GLY A 236 4.71 10.05 4.63
C GLY A 236 5.77 11.15 4.51
N LEU A 237 7.05 10.78 4.45
CA LEU A 237 8.15 11.74 4.26
C LEU A 237 8.05 12.50 2.93
N LEU A 238 7.68 11.83 1.85
CA LEU A 238 7.48 12.47 0.55
C LEU A 238 6.34 13.49 0.62
N TYR A 239 5.25 13.12 1.28
CA TYR A 239 4.06 13.96 1.47
C TYR A 239 4.29 15.13 2.43
N SER A 240 5.24 15.02 3.38
CA SER A 240 5.57 16.07 4.36
C SER A 240 6.01 17.40 3.75
N ASN A 241 6.45 17.40 2.49
CA ASN A 241 6.81 18.63 1.79
C ASN A 241 5.56 19.41 1.34
N ILE A 242 4.45 18.72 1.06
CA ILE A 242 3.18 19.36 0.71
C ILE A 242 2.47 19.84 1.96
N ALA A 243 2.46 19.01 3.00
CA ALA A 243 1.92 19.35 4.32
C ALA A 243 2.40 20.72 4.81
N ARG A 244 3.73 20.94 4.77
CA ARG A 244 4.32 22.23 5.13
C ARG A 244 3.76 23.40 4.33
N ASN A 245 3.55 23.24 3.03
CA ASN A 245 2.96 24.29 2.21
C ASN A 245 1.50 24.61 2.59
N TYR A 246 0.73 23.62 3.07
CA TYR A 246 -0.62 23.86 3.59
C TYR A 246 -0.57 24.60 4.93
N ASP A 247 0.29 24.17 5.85
CA ASP A 247 0.46 24.82 7.17
C ASP A 247 0.91 26.28 7.01
N ASP A 248 1.85 26.55 6.10
CA ASP A 248 2.33 27.90 5.79
C ASP A 248 1.21 28.79 5.22
N ALA A 249 0.32 28.22 4.39
CA ALA A 249 -0.81 28.96 3.81
C ALA A 249 -1.87 29.32 4.86
N GLU A 250 -2.21 28.39 5.76
CA GLU A 250 -3.15 28.66 6.87
C GLU A 250 -2.60 29.72 7.84
N LEU A 251 -1.29 29.70 8.12
CA LEU A 251 -0.63 30.73 8.93
C LEU A 251 -0.73 32.13 8.31
N ILE A 252 -0.52 32.24 6.99
CA ILE A 252 -0.62 33.52 6.28
C ILE A 252 -2.06 34.04 6.29
N GLU A 253 -3.06 33.17 6.10
CA GLU A 253 -4.47 33.54 6.12
C GLU A 253 -4.90 34.03 7.51
N SER A 254 -4.47 33.35 8.58
CA SER A 254 -4.69 33.78 9.96
C SER A 254 -4.11 35.17 10.22
N GLN A 255 -2.84 35.39 9.85
CA GLN A 255 -2.17 36.68 10.05
C GLN A 255 -2.82 37.81 9.25
N THR A 256 -3.33 37.52 8.04
CA THR A 256 -4.02 38.51 7.21
C THR A 256 -5.37 38.90 7.82
N ASN A 257 -6.11 37.95 8.38
CA ASN A 257 -7.39 38.23 9.05
C ASN A 257 -7.22 39.03 10.35
N ASP A 258 -6.14 38.78 11.10
CA ASP A 258 -5.80 39.55 12.31
C ASP A 258 -5.40 41.00 12.00
N LEU A 259 -4.84 41.26 10.80
CA LEU A 259 -4.48 42.62 10.34
C LEU A 259 -5.67 43.41 9.79
N LEU A 260 -6.80 42.74 9.51
CA LEU A 260 -8.02 43.34 8.97
C LEU A 260 -9.09 43.58 10.04
N GLN A 261 -8.83 43.24 11.31
CA GLN A 261 -9.65 43.55 12.49
C GLN A 261 -9.07 44.73 13.27
#